data_AF-A0A8H7DK73-F1
#
_entry.id   AF-A0A8H7DK73-F1
#
_cell.length_a   1.000
_cell.length_b   1.000
_cell.length_c   1.000
_cell.angle_alpha   90.00
_cell.angle_beta   90.00
_cell.angle_gamma   90.00
#
_symmetry.space_group_name_H-M   'P 1'
#
loop_
_entity.id
_entity.type
_entity.pdbx_description
1 polymer ?
#
loop_
_entity_poly.entity_id
_entity_poly.type
_entity_poly.pdbx_seq_one_letter_code
_entity_poly.pdbx_strand_id
1 'polypeptide(L)'
;MKPVPPVFFLEVKRQRTAPFWVHPSLQPLSDNSGAGATPGGVEEQQVENPSNDAMDSDEGNDGDEEDDDLIDTQFGADQLTFLEAMDEKIDMVGEFLKGLKYQRQFRDRRMLETLEREGASFFRLATACLRKEKRLTSTRGDAPSTWDPSTSSAMFYRARPARGDENT
;
A
#
# COMPACT_ATOMS: atom_id res chain seq x y z
N MET A 1 35.64 14.91 -50.63
CA MET A 1 34.70 14.55 -49.54
C MET A 1 33.35 15.17 -49.87
N LYS A 2 32.28 14.38 -50.01
CA LYS A 2 30.92 14.90 -50.27
C LYS A 2 30.18 15.02 -48.94
N PRO A 3 29.56 16.17 -48.62
CA PRO A 3 28.82 16.34 -47.38
C PRO A 3 27.50 15.54 -47.41
N VAL A 4 27.18 14.88 -46.30
CA VAL A 4 25.94 14.11 -46.12
C VAL A 4 24.81 15.07 -45.74
N PRO A 5 23.60 14.99 -46.34
CA PRO A 5 22.49 15.86 -45.98
C PRO A 5 21.95 15.54 -44.58
N PRO A 6 21.65 16.55 -43.73
CA PRO A 6 21.09 16.32 -42.40
C PRO A 6 19.57 16.26 -42.49
N VAL A 7 19.02 15.09 -42.80
CA VAL A 7 17.58 14.85 -42.61
C VAL A 7 17.38 13.45 -42.06
N PHE A 8 17.28 13.34 -40.73
CA PHE A 8 16.84 12.11 -40.07
C PHE A 8 15.80 12.42 -39.00
N PHE A 9 14.60 12.82 -39.44
CA PHE A 9 13.42 12.64 -38.60
C PHE A 9 12.32 12.01 -39.44
N LEU A 10 12.12 10.70 -39.25
CA LEU A 10 10.89 10.02 -39.63
C LEU A 10 9.85 10.37 -38.57
N GLU A 11 8.86 11.18 -38.95
CA GLU A 11 7.70 11.45 -38.10
C GLU A 11 6.87 10.16 -37.96
N VAL A 12 7.06 9.45 -36.85
CA VAL A 12 6.29 8.26 -36.52
C VAL A 12 4.92 8.70 -35.99
N LYS A 13 3.91 8.73 -36.85
CA LYS A 13 2.51 8.86 -36.44
C LYS A 13 2.09 7.58 -35.72
N ARG A 14 2.04 7.61 -34.38
CA ARG A 14 1.53 6.50 -33.58
C ARG A 14 0.03 6.36 -33.82
N GLN A 15 -0.38 5.36 -34.60
CA GLN A 15 -1.74 4.86 -34.56
C GLN A 15 -1.94 4.21 -33.18
N ARG A 16 -2.54 4.93 -32.23
CA ARG A 16 -2.96 4.38 -30.94
C ARG A 16 -4.20 3.52 -31.14
N THR A 17 -4.07 2.39 -31.83
CA THR A 17 -5.01 1.29 -31.67
C THR A 17 -4.59 0.58 -30.39
N ALA A 18 -5.25 0.87 -29.27
CA ALA A 18 -5.05 0.12 -28.04
C ALA A 18 -5.25 -1.38 -28.36
N PRO A 19 -4.37 -2.28 -27.91
CA PRO A 19 -4.60 -3.70 -28.09
C PRO A 19 -5.77 -4.10 -27.17
N PHE A 20 -6.96 -4.16 -27.74
CA PHE A 20 -8.08 -4.83 -27.09
C PHE A 20 -7.83 -6.33 -27.27
N TRP A 21 -7.44 -7.00 -26.19
CA TRP A 21 -7.34 -8.45 -26.18
C TRP A 21 -8.76 -9.01 -26.30
N VAL A 22 -9.17 -9.40 -27.51
CA VAL A 22 -10.43 -10.11 -27.73
C VAL A 22 -10.18 -11.58 -27.52
N HIS A 23 -10.68 -12.12 -26.41
CA HIS A 23 -10.75 -13.56 -26.25
C HIS A 23 -11.96 -14.08 -27.03
N PRO A 24 -11.84 -15.15 -27.83
CA PRO A 24 -12.94 -15.67 -28.67
C PRO A 24 -14.22 -16.04 -27.91
N SER A 25 -14.13 -16.27 -26.60
CA SER A 25 -15.26 -16.63 -25.75
C SER A 25 -15.94 -15.44 -25.04
N LEU A 26 -15.40 -14.22 -25.15
CA LEU A 26 -15.95 -13.06 -24.46
C LEU A 26 -16.84 -12.27 -25.41
N GLN A 27 -18.15 -12.46 -25.27
CA GLN A 27 -19.14 -11.60 -25.91
C GLN A 27 -19.53 -10.48 -24.94
N PRO A 28 -19.51 -9.21 -25.36
CA PRO A 28 -19.97 -8.10 -24.53
C PRO A 28 -21.46 -8.29 -24.22
N LEU A 29 -21.82 -8.27 -22.93
CA LEU A 29 -23.22 -8.29 -22.52
C LEU A 29 -23.89 -7.02 -23.04
N SER A 30 -24.88 -7.19 -23.90
CA SER A 30 -25.71 -6.10 -24.37
C SER A 30 -26.60 -5.62 -23.22
N ASP A 31 -26.43 -4.36 -22.81
CA ASP A 31 -27.37 -3.70 -21.92
C ASP A 31 -28.69 -3.46 -22.68
N ASN A 32 -29.63 -4.40 -22.54
CA ASN A 32 -31.05 -4.05 -22.66
C ASN A 32 -31.93 -4.97 -21.79
N SER A 33 -32.25 -4.44 -20.62
CA SER A 33 -33.58 -4.36 -20.01
C SER A 33 -34.46 -5.62 -19.94
N GLY A 34 -34.66 -6.09 -18.69
CA GLY A 34 -36.00 -6.28 -18.12
C GLY A 34 -36.75 -7.59 -18.38
N ALA A 35 -37.38 -8.05 -17.29
CA ALA A 35 -38.45 -9.05 -17.20
C ALA A 35 -38.06 -10.53 -16.99
N GLY A 36 -38.07 -10.88 -15.70
CA GLY A 36 -38.52 -12.14 -15.06
C GLY A 36 -38.70 -13.42 -15.86
N ALA A 37 -38.09 -14.51 -15.34
CA ALA A 37 -38.79 -15.72 -14.90
C ALA A 37 -37.77 -16.77 -14.40
N THR A 38 -37.88 -17.17 -13.13
CA THR A 38 -37.44 -18.49 -12.62
C THR A 38 -38.26 -19.60 -13.29
N PRO A 39 -37.66 -20.75 -13.64
CA PRO A 39 -37.60 -21.94 -12.75
C PRO A 39 -36.25 -22.68 -12.90
N GLY A 40 -35.72 -23.55 -12.02
CA GLY A 40 -36.29 -24.54 -11.11
C GLY A 40 -35.50 -25.86 -11.32
N GLY A 41 -35.01 -26.49 -10.24
CA GLY A 41 -34.38 -27.84 -10.19
C GLY A 41 -32.85 -27.80 -10.32
N VAL A 42 -32.04 -28.37 -9.42
CA VAL A 42 -32.16 -29.70 -8.80
C VAL A 42 -31.60 -29.68 -7.37
N GLU A 43 -32.31 -30.37 -6.48
CA GLU A 43 -32.15 -30.47 -5.04
C GLU A 43 -30.90 -31.24 -4.56
N GLU A 44 -30.53 -30.88 -3.33
CA GLU A 44 -29.46 -31.37 -2.49
C GLU A 44 -29.64 -32.83 -2.05
N GLN A 45 -28.49 -33.47 -1.84
CA GLN A 45 -28.38 -34.82 -1.29
C GLN A 45 -28.44 -34.74 0.24
N GLN A 46 -29.61 -35.03 0.83
CA GLN A 46 -29.81 -35.12 2.28
C GLN A 46 -29.53 -36.55 2.76
N VAL A 47 -28.59 -36.70 3.69
CA VAL A 47 -28.31 -37.95 4.43
C VAL A 47 -28.92 -37.80 5.82
N GLU A 48 -29.87 -38.68 6.14
CA GLU A 48 -30.53 -38.74 7.45
C GLU A 48 -29.72 -39.55 8.49
N ASN A 49 -29.57 -38.94 9.67
CA ASN A 49 -29.77 -39.49 11.03
C ASN A 49 -28.71 -40.41 11.70
N PRO A 50 -28.72 -40.58 13.06
CA PRO A 50 -29.49 -39.88 14.11
C PRO A 50 -28.74 -39.59 15.46
N SER A 51 -29.47 -38.91 16.37
CA SER A 51 -29.63 -39.20 17.82
C SER A 51 -29.06 -38.23 18.89
N ASN A 52 -30.03 -37.64 19.59
CA ASN A 52 -30.22 -37.49 21.04
C ASN A 52 -29.54 -36.37 21.86
N ASP A 53 -30.43 -35.53 22.42
CA ASP A 53 -30.55 -35.01 23.79
C ASP A 53 -29.34 -34.38 24.49
N ALA A 54 -29.45 -33.08 24.79
CA ALA A 54 -29.44 -32.57 26.17
C ALA A 54 -29.77 -31.06 26.22
N MET A 55 -30.66 -30.71 27.15
CA MET A 55 -30.88 -29.36 27.65
C MET A 55 -29.60 -28.80 28.30
N ASP A 56 -29.31 -27.50 28.14
CA ASP A 56 -28.85 -26.67 29.26
C ASP A 56 -29.01 -25.15 28.99
N SER A 57 -29.22 -24.43 30.08
CA SER A 57 -29.35 -22.99 30.34
C SER A 57 -28.65 -22.00 29.39
N ASP A 58 -29.29 -20.91 28.96
CA ASP A 58 -29.58 -19.65 29.69
C ASP A 58 -28.34 -18.80 30.05
N GLU A 59 -28.47 -17.51 29.73
CA GLU A 59 -27.59 -16.36 30.01
C GLU A 59 -26.35 -16.13 29.13
N GLY A 60 -26.37 -15.04 28.36
CA GLY A 60 -25.12 -14.39 27.94
C GLY A 60 -25.12 -13.43 26.75
N ASN A 61 -26.06 -12.48 26.67
CA ASN A 61 -25.80 -11.13 26.14
C ASN A 61 -25.10 -11.04 24.75
N ASP A 62 -25.85 -11.29 23.67
CA ASP A 62 -25.53 -10.76 22.34
C ASP A 62 -25.77 -9.23 22.34
N GLY A 63 -24.71 -8.51 22.70
CA GLY A 63 -24.56 -7.10 22.39
C GLY A 63 -23.93 -6.98 21.00
N ASP A 64 -24.76 -7.12 19.98
CA ASP A 64 -24.47 -6.64 18.62
C ASP A 64 -24.28 -5.12 18.68
N GLU A 65 -23.06 -4.67 18.97
CA GLU A 65 -22.61 -3.33 18.64
C GLU A 65 -21.79 -3.43 17.35
N GLU A 66 -22.51 -3.67 16.24
CA GLU A 66 -22.06 -3.32 14.90
C GLU A 66 -21.96 -1.80 14.81
N ASP A 67 -20.85 -1.23 15.31
CA ASP A 67 -20.45 0.16 15.08
C ASP A 67 -19.38 0.24 13.95
N ASP A 68 -19.54 -0.65 12.96
CA ASP A 68 -18.80 -0.69 11.70
C ASP A 68 -19.62 0.01 10.62
N ASP A 69 -19.74 1.34 10.69
CA ASP A 69 -19.90 2.21 9.49
C ASP A 69 -19.97 3.70 9.85
N LEU A 70 -18.94 4.18 10.56
CA LEU A 70 -18.57 5.59 10.45
C LEU A 70 -17.09 5.73 10.14
N ILE A 71 -16.71 5.22 8.96
CA ILE A 71 -15.66 5.91 8.20
C ILE A 71 -16.25 7.29 7.92
N ASP A 72 -15.98 8.23 8.82
CA ASP A 72 -16.13 9.65 8.58
C ASP A 72 -15.14 9.95 7.46
N THR A 73 -15.57 9.68 6.24
CA THR A 73 -14.95 10.11 5.02
C THR A 73 -15.09 11.62 5.05
N GLN A 74 -14.19 12.25 5.78
CA GLN A 74 -14.00 13.69 5.83
C GLN A 74 -13.46 14.09 4.45
N PHE A 75 -14.34 14.03 3.46
CA PHE A 75 -14.23 14.51 2.08
C PHE A 75 -14.18 16.04 2.08
N GLY A 76 -13.23 16.62 2.83
CA GLY A 76 -13.12 18.06 3.02
C GLY A 76 -11.75 18.60 3.41
N ALA A 77 -10.74 17.74 3.70
CA ALA A 77 -9.46 18.22 4.24
C ALA A 77 -8.25 18.13 3.29
N ASP A 78 -8.31 17.39 2.19
CA ASP A 78 -7.12 17.14 1.34
C ASP A 78 -7.17 17.90 0.01
N GLN A 79 -7.11 19.24 0.08
CA GLN A 79 -6.63 20.04 -1.06
C GLN A 79 -5.16 20.42 -0.92
N LEU A 80 -4.42 19.78 -0.01
CA LEU A 80 -2.98 19.96 0.07
C LEU A 80 -2.34 19.31 -1.15
N THR A 81 -1.43 20.05 -1.78
CA THR A 81 -0.56 19.44 -2.78
C THR A 81 0.31 18.37 -2.11
N PHE A 82 0.75 17.37 -2.88
CA PHE A 82 1.62 16.30 -2.35
C PHE A 82 2.82 16.85 -1.56
N LEU A 83 3.41 17.96 -2.02
CA LEU A 83 4.54 18.59 -1.36
C LEU A 83 4.15 19.15 0.00
N GLU A 84 3.06 19.92 0.08
CA GLU A 84 2.58 20.48 1.34
C GLU A 84 2.22 19.38 2.35
N ALA A 85 1.54 18.32 1.89
CA ALA A 85 1.22 17.17 2.75
C ALA A 85 2.48 16.45 3.26
N MET A 86 3.49 16.28 2.39
CA MET A 86 4.77 15.67 2.78
C MET A 86 5.54 16.57 3.76
N ASP A 87 5.59 17.87 3.51
CA ASP A 87 6.25 18.86 4.37
C ASP A 87 5.59 18.91 5.75
N GLU A 88 4.25 18.89 5.82
CA GLU A 88 3.52 18.81 7.08
C GLU A 88 3.92 17.57 7.91
N LYS A 89 4.03 16.39 7.27
CA LYS A 89 4.46 15.18 7.98
C LYS A 89 5.94 15.24 8.39
N ILE A 90 6.79 15.85 7.57
CA ILE A 90 8.20 16.09 7.93
C ILE A 90 8.31 17.00 9.15
N ASP A 91 7.55 18.08 9.19
CA ASP A 91 7.55 19.04 10.30
C ASP A 91 7.01 18.39 11.58
N MET A 92 5.91 17.65 11.50
CA MET A 92 5.34 16.89 12.62
C MET A 92 6.37 15.92 13.22
N VAL A 93 7.05 15.12 12.38
CA VAL A 93 8.10 14.21 12.84
C VAL A 93 9.29 15.00 13.41
N GLY A 94 9.64 16.13 12.80
CA GLY A 94 10.70 17.02 13.25
C GLY A 94 10.45 17.58 14.66
N GLU A 95 9.25 18.06 14.94
CA GLU A 95 8.83 18.54 16.26
C GLU A 95 8.78 17.42 17.29
N PHE A 96 8.23 16.26 16.92
CA PHE A 96 8.21 15.08 17.78
C PHE A 96 9.63 14.67 18.19
N LEU A 97 10.60 14.66 17.26
CA LEU A 97 12.00 14.38 17.55
C LEU A 97 12.63 15.42 18.51
N LYS A 98 12.26 16.70 18.42
CA LYS A 98 12.68 17.73 19.39
C LYS A 98 12.15 17.40 20.79
N GLY A 99 10.87 17.00 20.89
CA GLY A 99 10.25 16.56 22.14
C GLY A 99 10.93 15.33 22.74
N LEU A 100 11.24 14.31 21.93
CA LEU A 100 11.96 13.12 22.39
C LEU A 100 13.38 13.45 22.91
N LYS A 101 14.08 14.39 22.26
CA LYS A 101 15.39 14.86 22.75
C LYS A 101 15.28 15.51 24.13
N TYR A 102 14.23 16.29 24.37
CA TYR A 102 13.96 16.85 25.69
C TYR A 102 13.63 15.74 26.71
N GLN A 103 12.79 14.77 26.34
CA GLN A 103 12.41 13.65 27.21
C GLN A 103 13.60 12.79 27.66
N ARG A 104 14.65 12.68 26.84
CA ARG A 104 15.87 11.92 27.17
C ARG A 104 16.47 12.30 28.53
N GLN A 105 16.34 13.55 28.98
CA GLN A 105 16.90 14.00 30.26
C GLN A 105 16.25 13.34 31.48
N PHE A 106 14.99 12.95 31.38
CA PHE A 106 14.24 12.34 32.47
C PHE A 106 14.52 10.84 32.62
N ARG A 107 15.11 10.20 31.59
CA ARG A 107 15.47 8.78 31.57
C ARG A 107 14.31 7.85 31.94
N ASP A 108 13.08 8.24 31.61
CA ASP A 108 11.89 7.45 31.89
C ASP A 108 11.83 6.22 30.96
N ARG A 109 11.87 5.03 31.58
CA ARG A 109 11.82 3.75 30.88
C ARG A 109 10.43 3.45 30.31
N ARG A 110 9.36 3.89 30.97
CA ARG A 110 7.98 3.65 30.51
C ARG A 110 7.73 4.37 29.19
N MET A 111 8.22 5.62 29.07
CA MET A 111 8.14 6.37 27.83
C MET A 111 8.89 5.69 26.69
N LEU A 112 10.06 5.08 26.98
CA LEU A 112 10.81 4.33 25.97
C LEU A 112 10.06 3.08 25.52
N GLU A 113 9.48 2.31 26.45
CA GLU A 113 8.69 1.11 26.13
C GLU A 113 7.46 1.45 25.28
N THR A 114 6.76 2.54 25.61
CA THR A 114 5.66 3.06 24.77
C THR A 114 6.17 3.44 23.38
N LEU A 115 7.28 4.15 23.27
CA LEU A 115 7.85 4.54 21.99
C LEU A 115 8.24 3.32 21.13
N GLU A 116 8.84 2.30 21.74
CA GLU A 116 9.22 1.06 21.06
C GLU A 116 8.00 0.26 20.60
N ARG A 117 6.95 0.18 21.42
CA ARG A 117 5.71 -0.52 21.09
C ARG A 117 4.93 0.18 19.99
N GLU A 118 4.61 1.45 20.16
CA GLU A 118 3.80 2.22 19.21
C GLU A 118 4.59 2.57 17.94
N GLY A 119 5.90 2.81 18.06
CA GLY A 119 6.77 3.18 16.94
C GLY A 119 7.33 2.00 16.14
N ALA A 120 7.04 0.74 16.51
CA ALA A 120 7.68 -0.44 15.93
C ALA A 120 7.56 -0.53 14.39
N SER A 121 6.39 -0.22 13.84
CA SER A 121 6.17 -0.21 12.38
C SER A 121 6.98 0.90 11.69
N PHE A 122 6.94 2.10 12.25
CA PHE A 122 7.70 3.25 11.75
C PHE A 122 9.21 3.00 11.79
N PHE A 123 9.74 2.47 12.89
CA PHE A 123 11.16 2.14 12.99
C PHE A 123 11.60 1.05 12.02
N ARG A 124 10.74 0.05 11.74
CA ARG A 124 10.99 -0.96 10.69
C ARG A 124 11.08 -0.30 9.31
N LEU A 125 10.14 0.58 8.98
CA LEU A 125 10.15 1.34 7.72
C LEU A 125 11.41 2.21 7.61
N ALA A 126 11.72 3.01 8.62
CA ALA A 126 12.90 3.87 8.65
C ALA A 126 14.19 3.06 8.50
N THR A 127 14.30 1.92 9.19
CA THR A 127 15.44 1.01 9.07
C THR A 127 15.58 0.44 7.66
N ALA A 128 14.46 0.06 7.02
CA ALA A 128 14.47 -0.42 5.64
C ALA A 128 14.93 0.67 4.67
N CYS A 129 14.45 1.91 4.82
CA CYS A 129 14.89 3.06 4.02
C CYS A 129 16.39 3.33 4.19
N LEU A 130 16.90 3.36 5.42
CA LEU A 130 18.33 3.58 5.71
C LEU A 130 19.21 2.44 5.18
N ARG A 131 18.75 1.19 5.27
CA ARG A 131 19.44 0.04 4.68
C ARG A 131 19.51 0.14 3.17
N LYS A 132 18.40 0.53 2.51
CA LYS A 132 18.36 0.77 1.07
C LYS A 132 19.34 1.87 0.66
N GLU A 133 19.36 2.98 1.40
CA GLU A 133 20.31 4.08 1.18
C GLU A 133 21.78 3.62 1.32
N LYS A 134 22.10 2.89 2.38
CA LYS A 134 23.45 2.35 2.61
C LYS A 134 23.89 1.40 1.51
N ARG A 135 22.97 0.57 0.97
CA ARG A 135 23.27 -0.33 -0.15
C ARG A 135 23.55 0.45 -1.43
N LEU A 136 22.71 1.44 -1.75
CA LEU A 136 22.85 2.26 -2.96
C LEU A 136 24.10 3.14 -2.95
N THR A 137 24.52 3.62 -1.78
CA THR A 137 25.74 4.42 -1.62
C THR A 137 27.01 3.57 -1.50
N SER A 138 26.90 2.26 -1.31
CA SER A 138 28.06 1.36 -1.19
C SER A 138 28.42 0.74 -2.53
N THR A 139 29.59 1.10 -3.07
CA THR A 139 30.15 0.52 -4.32
C THR A 139 30.57 -0.94 -4.18
N ARG A 140 30.49 -1.54 -2.97
CA ARG A 140 31.07 -2.86 -2.64
C ARG A 140 30.05 -3.84 -2.02
N GLY A 141 28.75 -3.65 -2.29
CA GLY A 141 27.70 -4.54 -1.81
C GLY A 141 27.27 -5.60 -2.82
N ASP A 142 26.74 -6.73 -2.33
CA ASP A 142 26.06 -7.71 -3.16
C ASP A 142 24.87 -7.07 -3.88
N ALA A 143 24.69 -7.43 -5.16
CA ALA A 143 23.55 -6.95 -5.94
C ALA A 143 22.24 -7.42 -5.29
N PRO A 144 21.28 -6.51 -5.02
CA PRO A 144 20.05 -6.88 -4.35
C PRO A 144 19.24 -7.85 -5.22
N SER A 145 18.66 -8.87 -4.59
CA SER A 145 17.57 -9.62 -5.21
C SER A 145 16.38 -8.69 -5.39
N THR A 146 15.83 -8.65 -6.61
CA THR A 146 14.64 -7.86 -6.97
C THR A 146 13.43 -8.13 -6.06
N TRP A 147 13.43 -9.26 -5.35
CA TRP A 147 12.33 -9.73 -4.51
C TRP A 147 12.70 -9.90 -3.03
N ASP A 148 13.77 -9.26 -2.55
CA ASP A 148 14.15 -9.32 -1.14
C ASP A 148 13.00 -8.75 -0.26
N PRO A 149 12.32 -9.56 0.58
CA PRO A 149 11.21 -9.11 1.41
C PRO A 149 11.59 -7.95 2.33
N SER A 150 12.88 -7.87 2.70
CA SER A 150 13.39 -6.78 3.55
C SER A 150 13.42 -5.42 2.84
N THR A 151 13.24 -5.39 1.52
CA THR A 151 13.19 -4.17 0.70
C THR A 151 11.79 -3.78 0.27
N SER A 152 10.78 -4.63 0.50
CA SER A 152 9.38 -4.41 0.09
C SER A 152 8.82 -3.11 0.69
N SER A 153 9.04 -2.86 1.98
CA SER A 153 8.54 -1.65 2.66
C SER A 153 9.22 -0.36 2.19
N ALA A 154 10.42 -0.43 1.61
CA ALA A 154 11.20 0.72 1.15
C ALA A 154 11.23 0.80 -0.39
N MET A 155 10.30 0.17 -1.09
CA MET A 155 10.29 0.12 -2.57
C MET A 155 10.23 1.53 -3.19
N PHE A 156 9.35 2.39 -2.66
CA PHE A 156 9.15 3.77 -3.16
C PHE A 156 10.17 4.79 -2.62
N TYR A 157 11.01 4.39 -1.66
CA TYR A 157 12.03 5.28 -1.11
C TYR A 157 13.13 5.57 -2.15
N ARG A 158 13.41 6.85 -2.42
CA ARG A 158 14.52 7.29 -3.27
C ARG A 158 15.69 7.71 -2.38
N ALA A 159 16.86 7.10 -2.60
CA ALA A 159 18.06 7.45 -1.84
C ALA A 159 18.56 8.85 -2.22
N ARG A 160 19.20 9.50 -1.25
CA ARG A 160 19.88 10.77 -1.48
C ARG A 160 21.13 10.54 -2.33
N PRO A 161 21.56 11.52 -3.14
CA PRO A 161 22.83 11.45 -3.86
C PRO A 161 24.00 11.13 -2.93
N ALA A 162 25.00 10.40 -3.43
CA ALA A 162 26.23 10.25 -2.68
C ALA A 162 26.95 11.61 -2.63
N ARG A 163 27.67 11.90 -1.54
CA ARG A 163 28.44 13.15 -1.37
C ARG A 163 29.45 13.44 -2.48
N GLY A 164 29.82 12.44 -3.29
CA GLY A 164 30.69 12.60 -4.46
C GLY A 164 29.98 13.06 -5.73
N ASP A 165 28.65 12.87 -5.82
CA ASP A 165 27.87 13.12 -7.02
C ASP A 165 27.17 14.50 -7.00
N GLU A 166 27.14 15.18 -5.84
CA GLU A 166 26.48 16.49 -5.67
C GLU A 166 27.20 17.66 -6.41
N ASN A 167 28.41 17.43 -6.95
CA ASN A 167 29.28 18.45 -7.57
C ASN A 167 29.61 18.20 -9.06
N THR A 168 28.87 17.32 -9.75
CA THR A 168 29.09 16.99 -11.18
C THR A 168 27.85 17.30 -12.01
#